data_AF-A0A8H6J1X4-F1
#
_entry.id   AF-A0A8H6J1X4-F1
#
_cell.length_a   1.000
_cell.length_b   1.000
_cell.length_c   1.000
_cell.angle_alpha   90.00
_cell.angle_beta   90.00
_cell.angle_gamma   90.00
#
_symmetry.space_group_name_H-M   'P 1'
#
loop_
_entity.id
_entity.type
_entity.pdbx_description
1 polymer ?
#
loop_
_entity_poly.entity_id
_entity_poly.type
_entity_poly.pdbx_seq_one_letter_code
_entity_poly.pdbx_strand_id
1 'polypeptide(L)'
;MHEIITLQLGQLSNYAATHFWNTQESYFTYSDQDESLVNHNVHWRPGVALDGTETFLPRTVIYDLKGGFGSLRKINALYDASQDSAPTQLWDGSPHVHNQPQIDQSAYQRSLDQGTPAPTLTTSDVRYWSDFSRVFYHPKSLNQLYDYELNSSIMPFDKWSLGRELFDTLDKEHDIVDRDFRPFVEEADQMQGLQIVTTIDDAWGGFATEYVEKLRDEYGKAAIWVWGLQSPMPAARIDQKRLQMSNTARTVKDLSENASMLVPMALPQTGLSPNICIDRQSPWQSTALLATAIETAGLATRLHAVTGVGLKTTLADLAGGLNLRGKQTISRLQMSIAGLPSDSAVDPPTFETTHEGGGTDDNILDTNFFDMLRVKPAASRGRNRTGDVPHFFGHSITTRGLPLPVDNADPPVPRPRAALVETSTQRFHTEKRFPILDSFPRILVEESGRTPFEDLAVKTSLSTDTLVSAAMRTMRTTVAWTIDLEDREDISNELADLEEAYREGWSSGSDDGDD
;
A
#
# COMPACT_ATOMS: atom_id res chain seq x y z
N MET A 1 -8.41 -4.64 21.52
CA MET A 1 -7.10 -4.11 21.06
C MET A 1 -7.41 -3.05 20.00
N HIS A 2 -6.55 -2.67 19.05
CA HIS A 2 -6.97 -1.82 17.91
C HIS A 2 -6.53 -2.49 16.63
N GLU A 3 -7.28 -3.47 16.19
CA GLU A 3 -6.92 -4.38 15.09
C GLU A 3 -7.14 -3.73 13.73
N ILE A 4 -6.24 -4.01 12.78
CA ILE A 4 -6.37 -3.63 11.36
C ILE A 4 -6.49 -4.89 10.53
N ILE A 5 -7.60 -5.01 9.80
CA ILE A 5 -7.83 -6.12 8.87
C ILE A 5 -7.38 -5.70 7.48
N THR A 6 -6.59 -6.56 6.83
CA THR A 6 -5.99 -6.25 5.53
C THR A 6 -6.62 -7.03 4.39
N LEU A 7 -7.12 -6.36 3.37
CA LEU A 7 -7.61 -6.96 2.12
C LEU A 7 -6.56 -6.76 1.02
N GLN A 8 -6.19 -7.84 0.34
CA GLN A 8 -5.22 -7.81 -0.77
C GLN A 8 -5.91 -8.30 -2.03
N LEU A 9 -5.92 -7.46 -3.05
CA LEU A 9 -6.67 -7.69 -4.28
C LEU A 9 -5.72 -7.71 -5.47
N GLY A 10 -5.42 -8.92 -5.95
CA GLY A 10 -4.65 -9.15 -7.16
C GLY A 10 -3.14 -9.29 -6.97
N GLN A 11 -2.50 -9.74 -8.05
CA GLN A 11 -1.12 -10.22 -7.99
C GLN A 11 -0.11 -9.16 -7.52
N LEU A 12 -0.14 -7.95 -8.09
CA LEU A 12 0.81 -6.89 -7.72
C LEU A 12 0.62 -6.45 -6.27
N SER A 13 -0.63 -6.39 -5.81
CA SER A 13 -1.00 -6.11 -4.42
C SER A 13 -0.45 -7.18 -3.49
N ASN A 14 -0.55 -8.46 -3.87
CA ASN A 14 -0.03 -9.58 -3.10
C ASN A 14 1.51 -9.56 -3.02
N TYR A 15 2.20 -9.14 -4.09
CA TYR A 15 3.66 -8.90 -4.06
C TYR A 15 4.03 -7.80 -3.04
N ALA A 16 3.36 -6.64 -3.10
CA ALA A 16 3.62 -5.55 -2.16
C ALA A 16 3.28 -5.92 -0.72
N ALA A 17 2.15 -6.60 -0.52
CA ALA A 17 1.72 -7.06 0.80
C ALA A 17 2.65 -8.14 1.36
N THR A 18 3.21 -9.03 0.54
CA THR A 18 4.19 -10.03 1.02
C THR A 18 5.43 -9.36 1.62
N HIS A 19 5.96 -8.31 0.98
CA HIS A 19 7.04 -7.50 1.57
C HIS A 19 6.63 -6.86 2.90
N PHE A 20 5.41 -6.32 2.96
CA PHE A 20 4.84 -5.76 4.19
C PHE A 20 4.77 -6.83 5.30
N TRP A 21 4.24 -8.02 5.01
CA TRP A 21 4.10 -9.11 5.99
C TRP A 21 5.42 -9.66 6.47
N ASN A 22 6.39 -9.86 5.57
CA ASN A 22 7.74 -10.25 5.93
C ASN A 22 8.37 -9.22 6.89
N THR A 23 8.17 -7.93 6.61
CA THR A 23 8.62 -6.85 7.50
C THR A 23 7.92 -6.91 8.85
N GLN A 24 6.60 -7.11 8.88
CA GLN A 24 5.87 -7.26 10.15
C GLN A 24 6.30 -8.48 10.95
N GLU A 25 6.59 -9.61 10.29
CA GLU A 25 7.08 -10.85 10.93
C GLU A 25 8.45 -10.63 11.58
N SER A 26 9.32 -9.82 10.96
CA SER A 26 10.62 -9.51 11.55
C SER A 26 10.59 -8.70 12.85
N TYR A 27 9.43 -8.15 13.23
CA TYR A 27 9.24 -7.42 14.49
C TYR A 27 8.84 -8.31 15.66
N PHE A 28 8.59 -9.60 15.45
CA PHE A 28 8.35 -10.52 16.56
C PHE A 28 9.62 -10.64 17.42
N THR A 29 9.40 -10.63 18.72
CA THR A 29 10.44 -10.80 19.75
C THR A 29 10.15 -12.13 20.44
N TYR A 30 11.15 -12.99 20.50
CA TYR A 30 11.03 -14.33 21.07
C TYR A 30 11.72 -14.45 22.45
N SER A 31 12.29 -13.35 22.95
CA SER A 31 12.91 -13.22 24.26
C SER A 31 12.00 -12.45 25.21
N ASP A 32 11.79 -12.97 26.43
CA ASP A 32 10.97 -12.32 27.47
C ASP A 32 11.52 -10.96 27.97
N GLN A 33 12.67 -10.52 27.47
CA GLN A 33 13.37 -9.32 27.93
C GLN A 33 13.20 -8.11 27.00
N ASP A 34 12.74 -8.30 25.76
CA ASP A 34 12.61 -7.23 24.76
C ASP A 34 11.16 -7.11 24.28
N GLU A 35 10.43 -6.06 24.71
CA GLU A 35 9.12 -5.75 24.13
C GLU A 35 9.32 -5.07 22.77
N SER A 36 8.69 -5.61 21.72
CA SER A 36 8.75 -5.00 20.40
C SER A 36 8.11 -3.61 20.39
N LEU A 37 8.76 -2.64 19.73
CA LEU A 37 8.19 -1.30 19.52
C LEU A 37 6.90 -1.34 18.69
N VAL A 38 6.76 -2.34 17.82
CA VAL A 38 5.59 -2.56 16.98
C VAL A 38 4.68 -3.59 17.64
N ASN A 39 3.44 -3.20 17.88
CA ASN A 39 2.42 -4.07 18.44
C ASN A 39 1.92 -5.06 17.40
N HIS A 40 2.43 -6.29 17.45
CA HIS A 40 2.05 -7.36 16.54
C HIS A 40 0.54 -7.66 16.60
N ASN A 41 -0.13 -7.50 17.74
CA ASN A 41 -1.56 -7.82 17.87
C ASN A 41 -2.47 -6.92 17.01
N VAL A 42 -1.96 -5.82 16.46
CA VAL A 42 -2.70 -4.95 15.53
C VAL A 42 -3.01 -5.68 14.23
N HIS A 43 -2.02 -6.34 13.64
CA HIS A 43 -2.18 -7.02 12.34
C HIS A 43 -2.22 -8.54 12.44
N TRP A 44 -1.82 -9.11 13.58
CA TRP A 44 -1.71 -10.54 13.78
C TRP A 44 -2.82 -11.05 14.70
N ARG A 45 -3.28 -12.27 14.44
CA ARG A 45 -4.18 -13.03 15.30
C ARG A 45 -3.40 -14.15 15.98
N PRO A 46 -3.48 -14.28 17.32
CA PRO A 46 -3.01 -15.48 17.99
C PRO A 46 -3.94 -16.65 17.64
N GLY A 47 -3.36 -17.84 17.59
CA GLY A 47 -4.03 -19.09 17.32
C GLY A 47 -3.23 -20.25 17.90
N VAL A 48 -3.75 -21.46 17.76
CA VAL A 48 -3.08 -22.68 18.22
C VAL A 48 -3.00 -23.63 17.03
N ALA A 49 -1.79 -24.09 16.71
CA ALA A 49 -1.57 -25.12 15.69
C ALA A 49 -2.06 -26.49 16.16
N LEU A 50 -2.12 -27.45 15.23
CA LEU A 50 -2.51 -28.84 15.54
C LEU A 50 -1.60 -29.50 16.59
N ASP A 51 -0.34 -29.10 16.68
CA ASP A 51 0.64 -29.57 17.66
C ASP A 51 0.52 -28.89 19.04
N GLY A 52 -0.42 -27.95 19.19
CA GLY A 52 -0.63 -27.19 20.42
C GLY A 52 0.27 -25.96 20.59
N THR A 53 1.13 -25.66 19.62
CA THR A 53 1.98 -24.45 19.66
C THR A 53 1.18 -23.19 19.37
N GLU A 54 1.56 -22.07 20.00
CA GLU A 54 0.98 -20.77 19.69
C GLU A 54 1.46 -20.31 18.31
N THR A 55 0.51 -19.94 17.46
CA THR A 55 0.76 -19.43 16.13
C THR A 55 0.27 -18.01 16.02
N PHE A 56 1.00 -17.15 15.32
CA PHE A 56 0.53 -15.84 14.92
C PHE A 56 0.31 -15.85 13.42
N LEU A 57 -0.92 -15.58 12.98
CA LEU A 57 -1.27 -15.49 11.56
C LEU A 57 -1.72 -14.07 11.21
N PRO A 58 -1.49 -13.57 9.99
CA PRO A 58 -1.98 -12.27 9.58
C PRO A 58 -3.52 -12.20 9.57
N ARG A 59 -4.08 -11.07 10.00
CA ARG A 59 -5.51 -10.73 9.86
C ARG A 59 -5.75 -10.21 8.44
N THR A 60 -5.76 -11.13 7.48
CA THR A 60 -5.83 -10.76 6.07
C THR A 60 -6.72 -11.66 5.25
N VAL A 61 -7.34 -11.06 4.23
CA VAL A 61 -8.06 -11.73 3.15
C VAL A 61 -7.34 -11.43 1.85
N ILE A 62 -7.02 -12.47 1.08
CA ILE A 62 -6.16 -12.41 -0.11
C ILE A 62 -6.95 -12.99 -1.28
N TYR A 63 -7.14 -12.16 -2.31
CA TYR A 63 -7.70 -12.59 -3.58
C TYR A 63 -6.61 -12.59 -4.66
N ASP A 64 -6.58 -13.67 -5.43
CA ASP A 64 -5.78 -13.75 -6.65
C ASP A 64 -6.49 -14.61 -7.69
N LEU A 65 -6.10 -14.43 -8.94
CA LEU A 65 -6.61 -15.24 -10.04
C LEU A 65 -6.06 -16.67 -9.97
N LYS A 66 -6.68 -17.57 -10.72
CA LYS A 66 -6.17 -18.93 -10.89
C LYS A 66 -4.72 -18.89 -11.37
N GLY A 67 -3.86 -19.58 -10.63
CA GLY A 67 -2.41 -19.60 -10.87
C GLY A 67 -1.61 -18.53 -10.13
N GLY A 68 -2.24 -17.56 -9.45
CA GLY A 68 -1.55 -16.48 -8.75
C GLY A 68 -0.85 -16.89 -7.44
N PHE A 69 -1.38 -17.88 -6.73
CA PHE A 69 -0.85 -18.36 -5.44
C PHE A 69 0.46 -19.18 -5.57
N GLY A 70 0.88 -19.53 -6.79
CA GLY A 70 2.12 -20.27 -7.02
C GLY A 70 2.15 -21.63 -6.32
N SER A 71 3.21 -21.88 -5.54
CA SER A 71 3.38 -23.13 -4.78
C SER A 71 2.65 -23.15 -3.43
N LEU A 72 2.00 -22.04 -3.05
CA LEU A 72 1.32 -21.91 -1.76
C LEU A 72 0.08 -22.81 -1.70
N ARG A 73 0.00 -23.65 -0.67
CA ARG A 73 -1.16 -24.50 -0.42
C ARG A 73 -2.21 -23.75 0.39
N LYS A 74 -3.49 -23.99 0.10
CA LYS A 74 -4.60 -23.42 0.89
C LYS A 74 -4.56 -23.89 2.35
N ILE A 75 -4.24 -25.17 2.56
CA ILE A 75 -3.99 -25.75 3.88
C ILE A 75 -2.48 -25.79 4.05
N ASN A 76 -1.98 -25.01 4.99
CA ASN A 76 -0.56 -24.96 5.32
C ASN A 76 -0.19 -26.07 6.33
N ALA A 77 1.11 -26.22 6.62
CA ALA A 77 1.61 -27.24 7.54
C ALA A 77 1.05 -27.16 8.97
N LEU A 78 0.60 -25.98 9.42
CA LEU A 78 0.00 -25.78 10.75
C LEU A 78 -1.39 -26.43 10.88
N TYR A 79 -2.08 -26.63 9.74
CA TYR A 79 -3.44 -27.17 9.65
C TYR A 79 -3.51 -28.52 8.92
N ASP A 80 -2.38 -29.07 8.49
CA ASP A 80 -2.33 -30.36 7.79
C ASP A 80 -2.42 -31.52 8.79
N ALA A 81 -3.65 -31.87 9.18
CA ALA A 81 -3.94 -33.09 9.91
C ALA A 81 -3.96 -34.23 8.89
N SER A 82 -2.82 -34.86 8.63
CA SER A 82 -2.74 -35.97 7.66
C SER A 82 -3.70 -37.12 8.02
N GLN A 83 -4.89 -37.09 7.44
CA GLN A 83 -5.66 -38.24 7.00
C GLN A 83 -6.25 -37.89 5.65
N ASP A 84 -5.55 -38.28 4.59
CA ASP A 84 -6.15 -38.48 3.27
C ASP A 84 -7.27 -39.52 3.40
N SER A 85 -8.45 -39.10 3.85
CA SER A 85 -9.66 -39.88 3.65
C SER A 85 -9.92 -39.84 2.15
N ALA A 86 -9.62 -40.95 1.47
CA ALA A 86 -9.93 -41.14 0.06
C ALA A 86 -11.36 -40.64 -0.22
N PRO A 87 -11.59 -39.83 -1.27
CA PRO A 87 -12.89 -39.26 -1.52
C PRO A 87 -13.91 -40.38 -1.66
N THR A 88 -14.90 -40.38 -0.77
CA THR A 88 -16.02 -41.33 -0.78
C THR A 88 -16.67 -41.27 -2.16
N GLN A 89 -16.52 -42.34 -2.96
CA GLN A 89 -17.10 -42.43 -4.29
C GLN A 89 -18.62 -42.33 -4.20
N LEU A 90 -19.17 -41.15 -4.50
CA LEU A 90 -20.61 -40.89 -4.61
C LEU A 90 -21.16 -41.19 -6.01
N TRP A 91 -20.32 -41.63 -6.96
CA TRP A 91 -20.70 -41.85 -8.36
C TRP A 91 -20.10 -43.16 -8.92
N ASP A 92 -20.94 -44.01 -9.51
CA ASP A 92 -20.58 -45.27 -10.22
C ASP A 92 -19.96 -45.01 -11.62
N GLY A 93 -19.09 -44.02 -11.72
CA GLY A 93 -18.25 -43.77 -12.88
C GLY A 93 -16.80 -43.71 -12.44
N SER A 94 -15.85 -44.07 -13.31
CA SER A 94 -14.44 -43.81 -13.08
C SER A 94 -14.11 -42.39 -13.57
N PRO A 95 -14.16 -41.34 -12.71
CA PRO A 95 -13.81 -40.00 -13.13
C PRO A 95 -12.33 -39.97 -13.54
N HIS A 96 -12.06 -39.56 -14.78
CA HIS A 96 -10.71 -39.17 -15.17
C HIS A 96 -10.42 -37.80 -14.58
N VAL A 97 -9.84 -37.78 -13.38
CA VAL A 97 -9.39 -36.55 -12.73
C VAL A 97 -8.08 -36.11 -13.38
N HIS A 98 -8.14 -35.07 -14.22
CA HIS A 98 -6.96 -34.42 -14.77
C HIS A 98 -6.52 -33.30 -13.82
N ASN A 99 -5.54 -33.60 -12.95
CA ASN A 99 -4.92 -32.59 -12.11
C ASN A 99 -3.90 -31.79 -12.92
N GLN A 100 -3.93 -30.46 -12.78
CA GLN A 100 -2.84 -29.64 -13.28
C GLN A 100 -1.53 -30.00 -12.54
N PRO A 101 -0.36 -29.88 -13.20
CA PRO A 101 0.92 -30.11 -12.53
C PRO A 101 1.04 -29.16 -11.34
N GLN A 102 1.38 -29.71 -10.17
CA GLN A 102 1.63 -28.89 -8.98
C GLN A 102 2.89 -28.04 -9.22
N ILE A 103 2.82 -26.75 -8.86
CA ILE A 103 3.97 -25.86 -8.95
C ILE A 103 4.95 -26.22 -7.84
N ASP A 104 6.18 -26.55 -8.23
CA ASP A 104 7.26 -26.88 -7.29
C ASP A 104 7.61 -25.68 -6.40
N GLN A 105 7.83 -25.94 -5.11
CA GLN A 105 8.30 -24.94 -4.16
C GLN A 105 9.68 -24.39 -4.56
N SER A 106 9.87 -23.09 -4.36
CA SER A 106 11.17 -22.44 -4.57
C SER A 106 12.24 -23.01 -3.63
N ALA A 107 13.51 -22.88 -4.00
CA ALA A 107 14.62 -23.28 -3.12
C ALA A 107 14.61 -22.49 -1.80
N TYR A 108 14.14 -21.24 -1.85
CA TYR A 108 13.98 -20.37 -0.69
C TYR A 108 12.92 -20.92 0.28
N GLN A 109 11.71 -21.22 -0.21
CA GLN A 109 10.63 -21.80 0.62
C GLN A 109 11.05 -23.13 1.26
N ARG A 110 11.69 -24.03 0.48
CA ARG A 110 12.21 -25.30 1.02
C ARG A 110 13.24 -25.10 2.13
N SER A 111 14.05 -24.05 2.05
CA SER A 111 15.07 -23.76 3.07
C SER A 111 14.42 -23.25 4.36
N LEU A 112 13.39 -22.38 4.23
CA LEU A 112 12.59 -21.91 5.36
C LEU A 112 11.85 -23.05 6.06
N ASP A 113 11.17 -23.92 5.30
CA ASP A 113 10.44 -25.09 5.83
C ASP A 113 11.37 -26.03 6.64
N GLN A 114 12.65 -26.12 6.23
CA GLN A 114 13.65 -26.98 6.87
C GLN A 114 14.45 -26.26 7.98
N GLY A 115 14.24 -24.96 8.20
CA GLY A 115 15.06 -24.16 9.11
C GLY A 115 16.54 -24.09 8.72
N THR A 116 16.84 -24.24 7.43
CA THR A 116 18.22 -24.18 6.89
C THR A 116 18.52 -22.79 6.32
N PRO A 117 19.80 -22.39 6.20
CA PRO A 117 20.16 -21.08 5.64
C PRO A 117 19.56 -20.87 4.25
N ALA A 118 18.73 -19.84 4.11
CA ALA A 118 18.05 -19.54 2.86
C ALA A 118 19.03 -19.03 1.79
N PRO A 119 18.89 -19.47 0.52
CA PRO A 119 19.68 -18.94 -0.58
C PRO A 119 19.34 -17.46 -0.83
N THR A 120 20.32 -16.68 -1.29
CA THR A 120 20.08 -15.30 -1.73
C THR A 120 19.21 -15.31 -2.98
N LEU A 121 18.05 -14.66 -2.90
CA LEU A 121 17.10 -14.57 -4.01
C LEU A 121 17.60 -13.66 -5.14
N THR A 122 17.32 -14.08 -6.37
CA THR A 122 17.45 -13.28 -7.59
C THR A 122 16.09 -13.11 -8.27
N THR A 123 16.01 -12.21 -9.27
CA THR A 123 14.76 -11.98 -10.01
C THR A 123 14.24 -13.23 -10.72
N SER A 124 15.11 -14.17 -11.10
CA SER A 124 14.72 -15.45 -11.70
C SER A 124 14.20 -16.48 -10.70
N ASP A 125 14.51 -16.33 -9.42
CA ASP A 125 14.06 -17.27 -8.37
C ASP A 125 12.62 -17.00 -7.91
N VAL A 126 12.16 -15.75 -8.05
CA VAL A 126 10.84 -15.30 -7.60
C VAL A 126 9.86 -15.28 -8.78
N ARG A 127 9.01 -16.31 -8.88
CA ARG A 127 7.98 -16.43 -9.93
C ARG A 127 6.62 -15.95 -9.44
N TYR A 128 6.34 -16.19 -8.16
CA TYR A 128 5.09 -15.83 -7.49
C TYR A 128 5.37 -15.03 -6.23
N TRP A 129 4.38 -14.28 -5.75
CA TRP A 129 4.50 -13.56 -4.48
C TRP A 129 4.73 -14.50 -3.30
N SER A 130 4.22 -15.73 -3.38
CA SER A 130 4.43 -16.76 -2.37
C SER A 130 5.85 -17.33 -2.32
N ASP A 131 6.66 -17.18 -3.39
CA ASP A 131 8.00 -17.77 -3.44
C ASP A 131 8.98 -17.15 -2.42
N PHE A 132 8.70 -15.92 -1.93
CA PHE A 132 9.50 -15.21 -0.92
C PHE A 132 8.71 -14.88 0.36
N SER A 133 7.49 -15.42 0.53
CA SER A 133 6.72 -15.26 1.76
C SER A 133 7.45 -15.93 2.92
N ARG A 134 7.56 -15.23 4.05
CA ARG A 134 8.05 -15.79 5.32
C ARG A 134 6.92 -16.18 6.27
N VAL A 135 5.69 -15.80 5.92
CA VAL A 135 4.53 -15.90 6.80
C VAL A 135 3.59 -17.02 6.38
N PHE A 136 2.95 -17.63 7.36
CA PHE A 136 1.85 -18.55 7.15
C PHE A 136 0.52 -17.78 7.16
N TYR A 137 -0.41 -18.20 6.31
CA TYR A 137 -1.75 -17.62 6.22
C TYR A 137 -2.80 -18.60 6.73
N HIS A 138 -3.88 -18.07 7.30
CA HIS A 138 -5.02 -18.89 7.68
C HIS A 138 -5.71 -19.46 6.41
N PRO A 139 -6.26 -20.69 6.41
CA PRO A 139 -6.90 -21.26 5.22
C PRO A 139 -8.06 -20.43 4.65
N LYS A 140 -8.76 -19.67 5.52
CA LYS A 140 -9.81 -18.71 5.10
C LYS A 140 -9.26 -17.41 4.50
N SER A 141 -7.98 -17.10 4.69
CA SER A 141 -7.35 -15.93 4.09
C SER A 141 -7.15 -16.07 2.59
N LEU A 142 -7.02 -17.30 2.07
CA LEU A 142 -6.59 -17.56 0.69
C LEU A 142 -7.81 -17.86 -0.21
N ASN A 143 -8.21 -16.88 -1.02
CA ASN A 143 -9.37 -16.94 -1.90
C ASN A 143 -8.94 -16.86 -3.37
N GLN A 144 -8.92 -18.02 -4.03
CA GLN A 144 -8.61 -18.11 -5.44
C GLN A 144 -9.86 -17.94 -6.30
N LEU A 145 -9.80 -17.04 -7.27
CA LEU A 145 -10.86 -16.82 -8.26
C LEU A 145 -10.61 -17.70 -9.50
N TYR A 146 -11.62 -18.44 -9.95
CA TYR A 146 -11.46 -19.46 -11.00
C TYR A 146 -11.93 -18.99 -12.38
N ASP A 147 -12.71 -17.91 -12.43
CA ASP A 147 -13.31 -17.34 -13.64
C ASP A 147 -12.27 -16.78 -14.61
N TYR A 148 -11.12 -16.33 -14.07
CA TYR A 148 -10.00 -15.82 -14.85
C TYR A 148 -8.70 -16.52 -14.46
N GLU A 149 -7.84 -16.68 -15.46
CA GLU A 149 -6.49 -17.22 -15.29
C GLU A 149 -5.45 -16.10 -15.38
N LEU A 150 -4.47 -16.16 -14.48
CA LEU A 150 -3.38 -15.20 -14.46
C LEU A 150 -2.61 -15.21 -15.79
N ASN A 151 -2.32 -14.03 -16.33
CA ASN A 151 -1.61 -13.85 -17.61
C ASN A 151 -2.31 -14.47 -18.84
N SER A 152 -3.64 -14.63 -18.78
CA SER A 152 -4.42 -15.09 -19.94
C SER A 152 -4.31 -14.10 -21.11
N SER A 153 -3.79 -14.58 -22.25
CA SER A 153 -3.73 -13.80 -23.48
C SER A 153 -5.06 -13.72 -24.22
N ILE A 154 -6.00 -14.62 -23.90
CA ILE A 154 -7.29 -14.77 -24.59
C ILE A 154 -8.40 -14.02 -23.84
N MET A 155 -8.38 -14.10 -22.51
CA MET A 155 -9.37 -13.47 -21.63
C MET A 155 -8.63 -12.70 -20.52
N PRO A 156 -7.99 -11.57 -20.87
CA PRO A 156 -7.27 -10.76 -19.89
C PRO A 156 -8.24 -10.12 -18.89
N PHE A 157 -7.82 -10.06 -17.64
CA PHE A 157 -8.55 -9.40 -16.56
C PHE A 157 -8.03 -7.97 -16.38
N ASP A 158 -8.26 -7.12 -17.39
CA ASP A 158 -7.62 -5.79 -17.52
C ASP A 158 -8.61 -4.62 -17.63
N LYS A 159 -9.92 -4.88 -17.72
CA LYS A 159 -10.96 -3.85 -17.78
C LYS A 159 -11.65 -3.69 -16.44
N TRP A 160 -11.81 -2.44 -16.02
CA TRP A 160 -12.48 -2.09 -14.78
C TRP A 160 -13.88 -2.72 -14.61
N SER A 161 -14.71 -2.73 -15.67
CA SER A 161 -16.06 -3.31 -15.61
C SER A 161 -16.07 -4.82 -15.35
N LEU A 162 -15.08 -5.57 -15.86
CA LEU A 162 -14.97 -7.01 -15.61
C LEU A 162 -14.73 -7.31 -14.12
N GLY A 163 -14.03 -6.41 -13.42
CA GLY A 163 -13.83 -6.52 -11.98
C GLY A 163 -15.12 -6.37 -11.19
N ARG A 164 -15.96 -5.40 -11.56
CA ARG A 164 -17.29 -5.21 -10.95
C ARG A 164 -18.20 -6.39 -11.19
N GLU A 165 -18.33 -6.81 -12.46
CA GLU A 165 -19.15 -7.95 -12.85
C GLU A 165 -18.75 -9.24 -12.11
N LEU A 166 -17.45 -9.47 -11.95
CA LEU A 166 -16.93 -10.62 -11.20
C LEU A 166 -17.28 -10.52 -9.71
N PHE A 167 -17.09 -9.34 -9.10
CA PHE A 167 -17.47 -9.12 -7.70
C PHE A 167 -18.96 -9.37 -7.49
N ASP A 168 -19.83 -8.75 -8.30
CA ASP A 168 -21.28 -8.88 -8.20
C ASP A 168 -21.75 -10.34 -8.31
N THR A 169 -21.14 -11.09 -9.23
CA THR A 169 -21.43 -12.51 -9.42
C THR A 169 -21.05 -13.30 -8.17
N LEU A 170 -19.83 -13.11 -7.67
CA LEU A 170 -19.34 -13.83 -6.49
C LEU A 170 -20.09 -13.45 -5.22
N ASP A 171 -20.40 -12.17 -5.02
CA ASP A 171 -21.15 -11.68 -3.86
C ASP A 171 -22.58 -12.24 -3.87
N LYS A 172 -23.23 -12.27 -5.04
CA LYS A 172 -24.56 -12.86 -5.19
C LYS A 172 -24.59 -14.37 -4.95
N GLU A 173 -23.55 -15.09 -5.37
CA GLU A 173 -23.49 -16.56 -5.25
C GLU A 173 -22.96 -17.05 -3.89
N HIS A 174 -22.09 -16.28 -3.27
CA HIS A 174 -21.30 -16.73 -2.13
C HIS A 174 -21.26 -15.77 -0.95
N ASP A 175 -21.82 -14.56 -1.07
CA ASP A 175 -21.75 -13.49 -0.06
C ASP A 175 -20.32 -13.31 0.42
N ILE A 176 -19.41 -12.94 -0.50
CA ILE A 176 -17.96 -13.02 -0.25
C ILE A 176 -17.51 -12.08 0.88
N VAL A 177 -18.25 -11.01 1.14
CA VAL A 177 -17.99 -10.11 2.27
C VAL A 177 -18.31 -10.80 3.59
N ASP A 178 -19.48 -11.44 3.72
CA ASP A 178 -19.84 -12.23 4.91
C ASP A 178 -18.94 -13.47 5.06
N ARG A 179 -18.73 -14.22 3.99
CA ARG A 179 -18.02 -15.50 4.01
C ARG A 179 -16.54 -15.34 4.31
N ASP A 180 -15.88 -14.39 3.65
CA ASP A 180 -14.42 -14.29 3.67
C ASP A 180 -13.92 -13.22 4.65
N PHE A 181 -14.63 -12.09 4.77
CA PHE A 181 -14.15 -10.94 5.54
C PHE A 181 -14.70 -10.88 6.97
N ARG A 182 -16.02 -11.06 7.16
CA ARG A 182 -16.66 -11.00 8.49
C ARG A 182 -15.99 -11.87 9.56
N PRO A 183 -15.49 -13.10 9.28
CA PRO A 183 -14.81 -13.90 10.31
C PRO A 183 -13.61 -13.20 10.95
N PHE A 184 -12.86 -12.38 10.18
CA PHE A 184 -11.72 -11.65 10.73
C PHE A 184 -12.15 -10.44 11.57
N VAL A 185 -13.33 -9.88 11.29
CA VAL A 185 -13.92 -8.79 12.07
C VAL A 185 -14.46 -9.32 13.40
N GLU A 186 -15.16 -10.45 13.37
CA GLU A 186 -15.70 -11.10 14.58
C GLU A 186 -14.61 -11.56 15.55
N GLU A 187 -13.43 -11.90 15.03
CA GLU A 187 -12.24 -12.24 15.83
C GLU A 187 -11.48 -11.00 16.36
N ALA A 188 -11.88 -9.78 16.00
CA ALA A 188 -11.27 -8.55 16.49
C ALA A 188 -12.06 -8.01 17.69
N ASP A 189 -11.36 -7.67 18.78
CA ASP A 189 -12.01 -7.09 19.97
C ASP A 189 -12.54 -5.69 19.65
N GLN A 190 -11.72 -4.89 18.95
CA GLN A 190 -12.05 -3.52 18.57
C GLN A 190 -11.25 -3.11 17.34
N MET A 191 -11.79 -3.45 16.17
CA MET A 191 -11.25 -3.04 14.88
C MET A 191 -11.14 -1.51 14.77
N GLN A 192 -9.92 -1.01 14.50
CA GLN A 192 -9.71 0.43 14.28
C GLN A 192 -9.93 0.84 12.82
N GLY A 193 -9.75 -0.06 11.87
CA GLY A 193 -9.88 0.23 10.46
C GLY A 193 -9.45 -0.91 9.55
N LEU A 194 -9.62 -0.66 8.25
CA LEU A 194 -9.34 -1.58 7.16
C LEU A 194 -8.18 -1.04 6.34
N GLN A 195 -7.27 -1.93 5.98
CA GLN A 195 -6.19 -1.64 5.03
C GLN A 195 -6.46 -2.43 3.75
N ILE A 196 -6.57 -1.76 2.62
CA ILE A 196 -6.82 -2.40 1.33
C ILE A 196 -5.62 -2.11 0.43
N VAL A 197 -5.06 -3.14 -0.18
CA VAL A 197 -4.03 -3.02 -1.20
C VAL A 197 -4.60 -3.57 -2.50
N THR A 198 -4.71 -2.72 -3.51
CA THR A 198 -5.27 -3.06 -4.82
C THR A 198 -4.51 -2.34 -5.94
N THR A 199 -4.64 -2.81 -7.17
CA THR A 199 -4.27 -2.03 -8.36
C THR A 199 -5.41 -1.10 -8.78
N ILE A 200 -5.06 0.07 -9.32
CA ILE A 200 -6.04 1.07 -9.79
C ILE A 200 -6.13 1.16 -11.31
N ASP A 201 -5.19 0.56 -12.04
CA ASP A 201 -5.06 0.67 -13.50
C ASP A 201 -5.55 -0.56 -14.28
N ASP A 202 -6.17 -1.53 -13.63
CA ASP A 202 -6.70 -2.76 -14.22
C ASP A 202 -8.09 -3.16 -13.66
N ALA A 203 -8.52 -4.40 -13.89
CA ALA A 203 -9.82 -4.90 -13.44
C ALA A 203 -9.95 -4.99 -11.91
N TRP A 204 -8.85 -5.16 -11.17
CA TRP A 204 -8.92 -5.19 -9.71
C TRP A 204 -9.36 -3.86 -9.12
N GLY A 205 -9.19 -2.75 -9.84
CA GLY A 205 -9.74 -1.45 -9.46
C GLY A 205 -11.27 -1.49 -9.36
N GLY A 206 -11.94 -2.16 -10.30
CA GLY A 206 -13.40 -2.32 -10.27
C GLY A 206 -13.87 -3.31 -9.21
N PHE A 207 -13.15 -4.42 -9.05
CA PHE A 207 -13.42 -5.37 -7.97
C PHE A 207 -13.28 -4.71 -6.59
N ALA A 208 -12.24 -3.89 -6.41
CA ALA A 208 -11.99 -3.17 -5.17
C ALA A 208 -13.04 -2.10 -4.88
N THR A 209 -13.51 -1.38 -5.90
CA THR A 209 -14.59 -0.39 -5.76
C THR A 209 -15.83 -1.01 -5.12
N GLU A 210 -16.34 -2.11 -5.69
CA GLU A 210 -17.53 -2.80 -5.14
C GLU A 210 -17.29 -3.33 -3.73
N TYR A 211 -16.12 -3.93 -3.49
CA TYR A 211 -15.76 -4.42 -2.17
C TYR A 211 -15.78 -3.29 -1.13
N VAL A 212 -15.17 -2.13 -1.46
CA VAL A 212 -15.09 -0.98 -0.57
C VAL A 212 -16.47 -0.38 -0.31
N GLU A 213 -17.35 -0.33 -1.31
CA GLU A 213 -18.74 0.12 -1.15
C GLU A 213 -19.50 -0.78 -0.16
N LYS A 214 -19.44 -2.11 -0.34
CA LYS A 214 -20.05 -3.06 0.61
C LYS A 214 -19.49 -2.94 2.02
N LEU A 215 -18.16 -2.79 2.15
CA LEU A 215 -17.52 -2.58 3.45
C LEU A 215 -17.92 -1.25 4.08
N ARG A 216 -18.14 -0.20 3.30
CA ARG A 216 -18.61 1.10 3.80
C ARG A 216 -20.05 0.99 4.30
N ASP A 217 -20.91 0.25 3.61
CA ASP A 217 -22.29 0.02 4.04
C ASP A 217 -22.36 -0.77 5.35
N GLU A 218 -21.57 -1.85 5.47
CA GLU A 218 -21.58 -2.72 6.65
C GLU A 218 -20.81 -2.11 7.83
N TYR A 219 -19.67 -1.46 7.56
CA TYR A 219 -18.74 -0.92 8.56
C TYR A 219 -18.59 0.60 8.45
N GLY A 220 -19.69 1.35 8.34
CA GLY A 220 -19.68 2.80 8.05
C GLY A 220 -18.79 3.68 8.92
N LYS A 221 -18.50 3.27 10.17
CA LYS A 221 -17.61 4.01 11.10
C LYS A 221 -16.13 3.64 10.99
N ALA A 222 -15.79 2.53 10.33
CA ALA A 222 -14.41 2.09 10.20
C ALA A 222 -13.64 3.01 9.25
N ALA A 223 -12.39 3.32 9.59
CA ALA A 223 -11.49 3.96 8.66
C ALA A 223 -11.13 2.96 7.56
N ILE A 224 -11.34 3.30 6.29
CA ILE A 224 -10.94 2.46 5.15
C ILE A 224 -9.78 3.15 4.45
N TRP A 225 -8.60 2.54 4.51
CA TRP A 225 -7.39 3.04 3.90
C TRP A 225 -7.04 2.20 2.68
N VAL A 226 -6.95 2.83 1.50
CA VAL A 226 -6.66 2.13 0.25
C VAL A 226 -5.30 2.56 -0.30
N TRP A 227 -4.38 1.60 -0.41
CA TRP A 227 -3.13 1.74 -1.12
C TRP A 227 -3.34 1.32 -2.58
N GLY A 228 -3.51 2.31 -3.46
CA GLY A 228 -3.86 2.12 -4.86
C GLY A 228 -2.61 2.02 -5.74
N LEU A 229 -2.12 0.82 -5.97
CA LEU A 229 -0.92 0.56 -6.76
C LEU A 229 -1.19 0.72 -8.26
N GLN A 230 -0.16 1.05 -9.02
CA GLN A 230 -0.20 0.98 -10.47
C GLN A 230 0.89 0.04 -11.00
N SER A 231 0.62 -0.61 -12.12
CA SER A 231 1.58 -1.46 -12.84
C SER A 231 2.94 -0.77 -12.97
N PRO A 232 4.06 -1.33 -12.49
CA PRO A 232 5.36 -0.64 -12.46
C PRO A 232 5.82 -0.15 -13.83
N MET A 233 5.50 -0.94 -14.86
CA MET A 233 5.75 -0.63 -16.26
C MET A 233 4.48 -0.06 -16.92
N PRO A 234 4.52 1.15 -17.47
CA PRO A 234 3.44 1.64 -18.32
C PRO A 234 3.26 0.71 -19.53
N ALA A 235 2.02 0.48 -19.94
CA ALA A 235 1.75 -0.36 -21.12
C ALA A 235 2.49 0.15 -22.37
N ALA A 236 2.99 -0.74 -23.23
CA ALA A 236 3.70 -0.30 -24.44
C ALA A 236 2.74 0.27 -25.51
N ARG A 237 1.56 -0.33 -25.65
CA ARG A 237 0.56 -0.01 -26.67
C ARG A 237 -0.32 1.17 -26.24
N ILE A 238 -0.60 2.09 -27.16
CA ILE A 238 -1.42 3.29 -26.90
C ILE A 238 -2.82 2.92 -26.40
N ASP A 239 -3.46 1.93 -27.00
CA ASP A 239 -4.81 1.49 -26.60
C ASP A 239 -4.84 0.96 -25.16
N GLN A 240 -3.80 0.22 -24.76
CA GLN A 240 -3.68 -0.30 -23.41
C GLN A 240 -3.33 0.80 -22.40
N LYS A 241 -2.50 1.79 -22.77
CA LYS A 241 -2.30 3.00 -21.94
C LYS A 241 -3.61 3.76 -21.73
N ARG A 242 -4.41 3.89 -22.78
CA ARG A 242 -5.74 4.49 -22.72
C ARG A 242 -6.67 3.73 -21.77
N LEU A 243 -6.70 2.41 -21.88
CA LEU A 243 -7.44 1.55 -20.96
C LEU A 243 -6.99 1.76 -19.50
N GLN A 244 -5.68 1.73 -19.23
CA GLN A 244 -5.12 1.98 -17.89
C GLN A 244 -5.53 3.35 -17.32
N MET A 245 -5.51 4.40 -18.13
CA MET A 245 -5.94 5.74 -17.72
C MET A 245 -7.45 5.79 -17.43
N SER A 246 -8.26 5.11 -18.23
CA SER A 246 -9.72 4.98 -18.01
C SER A 246 -10.02 4.23 -16.72
N ASN A 247 -9.37 3.07 -16.51
CA ASN A 247 -9.49 2.29 -15.28
C ASN A 247 -9.06 3.10 -14.05
N THR A 248 -7.93 3.83 -14.15
CA THR A 248 -7.43 4.68 -13.07
C THR A 248 -8.44 5.75 -12.71
N ALA A 249 -9.03 6.44 -13.69
CA ALA A 249 -10.01 7.49 -13.41
C ALA A 249 -11.28 6.95 -12.74
N ARG A 250 -11.84 5.83 -13.23
CA ARG A 250 -13.01 5.18 -12.62
C ARG A 250 -12.72 4.70 -11.20
N THR A 251 -11.57 4.06 -11.00
CA THR A 251 -11.17 3.56 -9.69
C THR A 251 -10.92 4.70 -8.70
N VAL A 252 -10.21 5.76 -9.11
CA VAL A 252 -9.93 6.92 -8.23
C VAL A 252 -11.22 7.64 -7.87
N LYS A 253 -12.12 7.86 -8.84
CA LYS A 253 -13.46 8.40 -8.63
C LYS A 253 -14.18 7.62 -7.53
N ASP A 254 -14.49 6.35 -7.77
CA ASP A 254 -15.40 5.60 -6.89
C ASP A 254 -14.77 5.25 -5.54
N LEU A 255 -13.45 4.99 -5.48
CA LEU A 255 -12.77 4.76 -4.22
C LEU A 255 -12.65 6.04 -3.38
N SER A 256 -12.50 7.21 -3.98
CA SER A 256 -12.39 8.46 -3.23
C SER A 256 -13.68 8.87 -2.51
N GLU A 257 -14.83 8.35 -2.97
CA GLU A 257 -16.13 8.56 -2.32
C GLU A 257 -16.32 7.65 -1.10
N ASN A 258 -15.90 6.38 -1.22
CA ASN A 258 -16.18 5.36 -0.20
C ASN A 258 -15.00 5.13 0.77
N ALA A 259 -13.76 5.39 0.37
CA ALA A 259 -12.59 5.27 1.23
C ALA A 259 -12.43 6.48 2.16
N SER A 260 -11.89 6.24 3.35
CA SER A 260 -11.50 7.34 4.25
C SER A 260 -10.22 8.02 3.76
N MET A 261 -9.33 7.26 3.12
CA MET A 261 -8.16 7.77 2.41
C MET A 261 -7.75 6.80 1.30
N LEU A 262 -7.52 7.32 0.11
CA LEU A 262 -6.90 6.68 -1.04
C LEU A 262 -5.50 7.25 -1.20
N VAL A 263 -4.50 6.37 -1.31
CA VAL A 263 -3.12 6.74 -1.60
C VAL A 263 -2.71 6.10 -2.92
N PRO A 264 -2.82 6.83 -4.05
CA PRO A 264 -2.36 6.36 -5.35
C PRO A 264 -0.84 6.27 -5.38
N MET A 265 -0.30 5.13 -5.82
CA MET A 265 1.11 4.82 -5.80
C MET A 265 1.58 4.27 -7.15
N ALA A 266 2.44 5.04 -7.81
CA ALA A 266 3.12 4.68 -9.04
C ALA A 266 4.63 4.70 -8.80
N LEU A 267 5.33 3.69 -9.32
CA LEU A 267 6.78 3.71 -9.29
C LEU A 267 7.31 4.81 -10.24
N PRO A 268 8.16 5.75 -9.77
CA PRO A 268 8.69 6.83 -10.61
C PRO A 268 9.42 6.31 -11.84
N GLN A 269 9.05 6.84 -13.00
CA GLN A 269 9.71 6.52 -14.27
C GLN A 269 11.06 7.23 -14.40
N THR A 270 11.20 8.39 -13.76
CA THR A 270 12.40 9.22 -13.68
C THR A 270 12.55 9.78 -12.28
N GLY A 271 13.77 10.11 -11.84
CA GLY A 271 14.00 10.75 -10.55
C GLY A 271 14.09 9.80 -9.35
N LEU A 272 14.30 8.50 -9.58
CA LEU A 272 14.80 7.64 -8.50
C LEU A 272 16.25 8.04 -8.17
N SER A 273 16.60 7.99 -6.89
CA SER A 273 17.97 8.19 -6.44
C SER A 273 18.92 7.25 -7.19
N PRO A 274 20.12 7.70 -7.61
CA PRO A 274 21.09 6.88 -8.33
C PRO A 274 21.49 5.60 -7.58
N ASN A 275 21.34 5.60 -6.26
CA ASN A 275 21.64 4.46 -5.39
C ASN A 275 20.49 3.44 -5.32
N ILE A 276 19.42 3.61 -6.10
CA ILE A 276 18.29 2.68 -6.20
C ILE A 276 18.24 2.09 -7.61
N CYS A 277 18.58 0.80 -7.74
CA CYS A 277 18.54 0.05 -8.98
C CYS A 277 17.38 -0.97 -8.93
N ILE A 278 16.34 -0.73 -9.72
CA ILE A 278 15.13 -1.57 -9.75
C ILE A 278 14.90 -2.09 -11.17
N ASP A 279 14.80 -3.40 -11.30
CA ASP A 279 14.19 -4.04 -12.45
C ASP A 279 12.66 -3.90 -12.35
N ARG A 280 12.12 -2.99 -13.16
CA ARG A 280 10.69 -2.69 -13.20
C ARG A 280 9.85 -3.83 -13.79
N GLN A 281 10.46 -4.79 -14.48
CA GLN A 281 9.76 -5.98 -14.97
C GLN A 281 9.53 -7.00 -13.86
N SER A 282 10.30 -6.93 -12.76
CA SER A 282 10.14 -7.80 -11.60
C SER A 282 9.14 -7.18 -10.61
N PRO A 283 7.96 -7.79 -10.38
CA PRO A 283 7.03 -7.36 -9.35
C PRO A 283 7.67 -7.40 -7.96
N TRP A 284 8.54 -8.39 -7.71
CA TRP A 284 9.29 -8.52 -6.46
C TRP A 284 10.18 -7.30 -6.18
N GLN A 285 10.95 -6.81 -7.15
CA GLN A 285 11.80 -5.63 -6.95
C GLN A 285 10.99 -4.33 -6.92
N SER A 286 10.07 -4.16 -7.87
CA SER A 286 9.30 -2.93 -8.02
C SER A 286 8.39 -2.62 -6.83
N THR A 287 7.78 -3.66 -6.25
CA THR A 287 6.91 -3.50 -5.07
C THR A 287 7.66 -3.38 -3.75
N ALA A 288 8.94 -3.76 -3.68
CA ALA A 288 9.72 -3.64 -2.44
C ALA A 288 9.84 -2.18 -1.96
N LEU A 289 10.06 -1.25 -2.89
CA LEU A 289 10.12 0.19 -2.58
C LEU A 289 8.75 0.74 -2.16
N LEU A 290 7.68 0.30 -2.85
CA LEU A 290 6.30 0.67 -2.53
C LEU A 290 5.91 0.16 -1.13
N ALA A 291 6.24 -1.10 -0.82
CA ALA A 291 5.98 -1.70 0.48
C ALA A 291 6.76 -1.03 1.62
N THR A 292 8.02 -0.62 1.38
CA THR A 292 8.81 0.16 2.33
C THR A 292 8.12 1.47 2.68
N ALA A 293 7.57 2.16 1.68
CA ALA A 293 6.84 3.40 1.85
C ALA A 293 5.49 3.19 2.57
N ILE A 294 4.71 2.17 2.19
CA ILE A 294 3.44 1.79 2.85
C ILE A 294 3.67 1.46 4.33
N GLU A 295 4.67 0.60 4.60
CA GLU A 295 5.01 0.17 5.94
C GLU A 295 5.41 1.39 6.79
N THR A 296 6.38 2.18 6.33
CA THR A 296 6.87 3.32 7.12
C THR A 296 5.80 4.40 7.30
N ALA A 297 5.00 4.72 6.28
CA ALA A 297 3.94 5.72 6.37
C ALA A 297 2.85 5.33 7.38
N GLY A 298 2.47 4.05 7.42
CA GLY A 298 1.49 3.52 8.36
C GLY A 298 2.05 3.16 9.74
N LEU A 299 3.35 3.33 10.01
CA LEU A 299 3.99 2.79 11.22
C LEU A 299 3.38 3.29 12.53
N ALA A 300 2.96 4.55 12.58
CA ALA A 300 2.36 5.16 13.77
C ALA A 300 1.11 4.43 14.27
N THR A 301 0.36 3.74 13.40
CA THR A 301 -0.91 3.08 13.77
C THR A 301 -0.73 1.78 14.54
N ARG A 302 0.52 1.32 14.64
CA ARG A 302 0.91 0.04 15.25
C ARG A 302 2.03 0.16 16.29
N LEU A 303 2.47 1.36 16.65
CA LEU A 303 3.44 1.53 17.74
C LEU A 303 2.77 1.35 19.12
N HIS A 304 3.53 0.83 20.10
CA HIS A 304 3.09 0.82 21.49
C HIS A 304 3.00 2.26 22.04
N ALA A 305 1.98 2.51 22.87
CA ALA A 305 1.71 3.85 23.42
C ALA A 305 2.79 4.38 24.38
N VAL A 306 3.71 3.51 24.83
CA VAL A 306 4.71 3.83 25.87
C VAL A 306 6.01 4.37 25.28
N THR A 307 6.28 4.18 23.99
CA THR A 307 7.60 4.40 23.38
C THR A 307 7.65 5.55 22.36
N GLY A 308 6.65 6.42 22.35
CA GLY A 308 6.62 7.62 21.50
C GLY A 308 5.97 8.78 22.23
N VAL A 309 6.48 9.99 22.03
CA VAL A 309 5.87 11.23 22.53
C VAL A 309 4.55 11.45 21.79
N GLY A 310 3.46 10.79 22.20
CA GLY A 310 2.14 10.92 21.58
C GLY A 310 1.12 9.85 21.99
N LEU A 311 -0.16 10.19 21.93
CA LEU A 311 -1.27 9.23 22.05
C LEU A 311 -1.13 8.12 20.99
N LYS A 312 -1.59 6.91 21.34
CA LYS A 312 -1.83 5.82 20.38
C LYS A 312 -2.59 6.39 19.17
N THR A 313 -1.97 6.33 18.00
CA THR A 313 -2.55 6.85 16.75
C THR A 313 -3.28 5.71 16.06
N THR A 314 -4.47 5.97 15.52
CA THR A 314 -5.23 5.01 14.71
C THR A 314 -5.25 5.41 13.24
N LEU A 315 -5.71 4.51 12.36
CA LEU A 315 -5.97 4.85 10.95
C LEU A 315 -6.96 6.02 10.81
N ALA A 316 -7.96 6.09 11.71
CA ALA A 316 -8.92 7.19 11.73
C ALA A 316 -8.27 8.53 12.13
N ASP A 317 -7.31 8.52 13.06
CA ASP A 317 -6.58 9.73 13.46
C ASP A 317 -5.66 10.25 12.35
N LEU A 318 -5.00 9.35 11.62
CA LEU A 318 -4.23 9.72 10.42
C LEU A 318 -5.14 10.29 9.34
N ALA A 319 -6.27 9.63 9.05
CA ALA A 319 -7.23 10.10 8.07
C ALA A 319 -7.81 11.46 8.46
N GLY A 320 -8.14 11.68 9.74
CA GLY A 320 -8.64 12.96 10.24
C GLY A 320 -7.60 14.09 10.15
N GLY A 321 -6.31 13.78 10.27
CA GLY A 321 -5.23 14.75 10.09
C GLY A 321 -4.96 15.14 8.63
N LEU A 322 -5.29 14.25 7.69
CA LEU A 322 -5.10 14.45 6.25
C LEU A 322 -6.36 14.98 5.56
N ASN A 323 -7.55 14.56 6.00
CA ASN A 323 -8.84 14.93 5.45
C ASN A 323 -9.57 15.96 6.34
N LEU A 324 -9.03 17.18 6.43
CA LEU A 324 -9.57 18.22 7.31
C LEU A 324 -10.98 18.68 6.93
N ARG A 325 -11.26 18.75 5.62
CA ARG A 325 -12.52 19.28 5.07
C ARG A 325 -13.56 18.19 4.80
N GLY A 326 -13.28 16.94 5.14
CA GLY A 326 -14.13 15.77 4.86
C GLY A 326 -14.12 15.29 3.40
N LYS A 327 -13.73 16.15 2.44
CA LYS A 327 -13.67 15.84 1.00
C LYS A 327 -12.25 15.61 0.46
N GLN A 328 -11.24 15.66 1.32
CA GLN A 328 -9.83 15.50 0.97
C GLN A 328 -9.37 14.05 1.21
N THR A 329 -9.94 13.11 0.43
CA THR A 329 -9.76 11.66 0.58
C THR A 329 -8.61 11.06 -0.24
N ILE A 330 -7.76 11.85 -0.89
CA ILE A 330 -6.66 11.43 -1.74
C ILE A 330 -5.37 12.04 -1.20
N SER A 331 -4.42 11.20 -0.80
CA SER A 331 -3.13 11.63 -0.29
C SER A 331 -1.99 11.24 -1.22
N ARG A 332 -1.02 12.15 -1.37
CA ARG A 332 0.26 11.87 -2.03
C ARG A 332 1.21 11.22 -1.03
N LEU A 333 2.02 10.28 -1.51
CA LEU A 333 3.07 9.65 -0.71
C LEU A 333 4.45 9.96 -1.29
N GLN A 334 5.35 10.41 -0.44
CA GLN A 334 6.76 10.61 -0.76
C GLN A 334 7.65 9.88 0.25
N MET A 335 8.89 9.55 -0.14
CA MET A 335 9.85 8.84 0.70
C MET A 335 11.30 9.26 0.40
N SER A 336 12.11 9.29 1.45
CA SER A 336 13.58 9.40 1.40
C SER A 336 14.21 8.29 2.24
N ILE A 337 15.39 7.84 1.82
CA ILE A 337 16.20 6.84 2.52
C ILE A 337 17.52 7.50 2.87
N ALA A 338 17.85 7.60 4.16
CA ALA A 338 19.09 8.23 4.63
C ALA A 338 20.28 7.24 4.59
N GLY A 339 21.49 7.79 4.42
CA GLY A 339 22.73 7.01 4.40
C GLY A 339 23.03 6.30 3.08
N LEU A 340 22.27 6.61 2.01
CA LEU A 340 22.70 6.30 0.65
C LEU A 340 23.92 7.20 0.34
N PRO A 341 25.05 6.65 -0.14
CA PRO A 341 26.25 7.44 -0.36
C PRO A 341 25.96 8.57 -1.36
N SER A 342 25.95 9.81 -0.86
CA SER A 342 26.24 10.99 -1.66
C SER A 342 27.75 11.24 -1.59
N ASP A 343 28.32 11.94 -2.56
CA ASP A 343 29.77 12.16 -2.75
C ASP A 343 30.52 12.83 -1.56
N SER A 344 29.89 13.00 -0.39
CA SER A 344 30.42 13.74 0.76
C SER A 344 30.44 12.90 2.05
N ALA A 345 31.36 11.93 2.14
CA ALA A 345 31.48 10.97 3.25
C ALA A 345 32.15 11.54 4.53
N VAL A 346 31.70 12.67 5.08
CA VAL A 346 32.23 13.23 6.35
C VAL A 346 31.16 13.51 7.42
N ASP A 347 29.89 13.63 7.05
CA ASP A 347 28.83 13.98 8.00
C ASP A 347 27.99 12.76 8.46
N PRO A 348 27.36 12.81 9.66
CA PRO A 348 26.42 11.79 10.10
C PRO A 348 25.27 11.62 9.09
N PRO A 349 24.64 10.43 8.98
CA PRO A 349 23.57 10.21 8.02
C PRO A 349 22.40 11.16 8.31
N THR A 350 22.23 12.15 7.43
CA THR A 350 21.11 13.07 7.42
C THR A 350 20.24 12.77 6.19
N PHE A 351 18.98 13.22 6.21
CA PHE A 351 18.23 13.34 4.97
C PHE A 351 18.75 14.58 4.25
N GLU A 352 19.39 14.43 3.09
CA GLU A 352 19.87 15.57 2.31
C GLU A 352 18.67 16.41 1.86
N THR A 353 18.58 17.62 2.40
CA THR A 353 17.63 18.64 1.94
C THR A 353 18.24 19.32 0.72
N THR A 354 17.52 19.31 -0.41
CA THR A 354 17.91 20.12 -1.56
C THR A 354 17.83 21.61 -1.21
N HIS A 355 19.00 22.22 -0.98
CA HIS A 355 19.32 23.65 -0.90
C HIS A 355 18.97 24.46 0.37
N GLU A 356 19.95 25.30 0.74
CA GLU A 356 19.94 26.32 1.79
C GLU A 356 18.88 27.41 1.52
N GLY A 357 17.85 27.44 2.36
CA GLY A 357 16.86 28.52 2.38
C GLY A 357 15.78 28.20 3.40
N GLY A 358 15.89 28.79 4.60
CA GLY A 358 15.00 28.46 5.72
C GLY A 358 13.51 28.58 5.41
N GLY A 359 12.73 27.61 5.89
CA GLY A 359 11.32 27.81 6.24
C GLY A 359 10.29 26.86 5.61
N THR A 360 10.53 26.26 4.45
CA THR A 360 9.48 25.48 3.75
C THR A 360 9.95 24.24 2.98
N ASP A 361 11.25 24.10 2.70
CA ASP A 361 11.79 23.06 1.80
C ASP A 361 12.14 21.71 2.49
N ASP A 362 12.02 21.60 3.82
CA ASP A 362 12.24 20.35 4.58
C ASP A 362 11.21 19.22 4.30
N ASN A 363 10.21 19.53 3.46
CA ASN A 363 9.03 18.70 3.22
C ASN A 363 9.07 17.94 1.90
N ILE A 364 10.02 18.23 1.00
CA ILE A 364 10.16 17.50 -0.27
C ILE A 364 11.11 16.33 -0.05
N LEU A 365 10.64 15.12 -0.36
CA LEU A 365 11.43 13.89 -0.27
C LEU A 365 11.82 13.39 -1.67
N ASP A 366 12.90 12.61 -1.72
CA ASP A 366 13.60 12.21 -2.94
C ASP A 366 12.72 11.45 -3.93
N THR A 367 11.87 10.57 -3.39
CA THR A 367 11.01 9.69 -4.18
C THR A 367 9.56 10.11 -4.02
N ASN A 368 8.90 10.48 -5.12
CA ASN A 368 7.48 10.82 -5.14
C ASN A 368 6.66 9.74 -5.86
N PHE A 369 5.80 9.02 -5.14
CA PHE A 369 4.97 7.95 -5.71
C PHE A 369 3.67 8.43 -6.34
N PHE A 370 3.35 9.73 -6.25
CA PHE A 370 2.12 10.27 -6.79
C PHE A 370 2.26 10.65 -8.27
N ASP A 371 2.06 9.66 -9.15
CA ASP A 371 2.06 9.84 -10.61
C ASP A 371 0.99 8.96 -11.28
N MET A 372 -0.29 9.27 -11.03
CA MET A 372 -1.43 8.48 -11.53
C MET A 372 -1.55 8.43 -13.05
N LEU A 373 -1.03 9.43 -13.76
CA LEU A 373 -1.21 9.57 -15.20
C LEU A 373 0.06 9.27 -16.00
N ARG A 374 1.21 9.16 -15.33
CA ARG A 374 2.51 8.89 -15.94
C ARG A 374 2.84 9.87 -17.06
N VAL A 375 2.35 11.09 -16.91
CA VAL A 375 2.57 12.16 -17.87
C VAL A 375 3.99 12.63 -17.67
N LYS A 376 4.81 12.55 -18.72
CA LYS A 376 6.17 13.11 -18.67
C LYS A 376 6.06 14.54 -18.14
N PRO A 377 6.79 14.93 -17.08
CA PRO A 377 6.84 16.32 -16.68
C PRO A 377 7.22 17.10 -17.94
N ALA A 378 6.36 18.04 -18.34
CA ALA A 378 6.66 18.87 -19.50
C ALA A 378 8.05 19.46 -19.25
N ALA A 379 9.00 19.17 -20.15
CA ALA A 379 10.33 19.74 -20.06
C ALA A 379 10.15 21.22 -19.78
N SER A 380 10.65 21.68 -18.63
CA SER A 380 10.52 23.05 -18.14
C SER A 380 11.10 24.01 -19.18
N ARG A 381 10.29 24.34 -20.18
CA ARG A 381 10.49 25.42 -21.12
C ARG A 381 9.94 26.64 -20.44
N GLY A 382 10.82 27.27 -19.67
CA GLY A 382 10.50 28.50 -18.96
C GLY A 382 10.45 28.29 -17.47
N ARG A 383 11.62 28.44 -16.84
CA ARG A 383 11.72 29.13 -15.56
C ARG A 383 11.03 30.49 -15.74
N ASN A 384 9.72 30.58 -15.47
CA ASN A 384 8.98 31.84 -15.34
C ASN A 384 7.55 31.63 -14.84
N ARG A 385 7.35 31.90 -13.54
CA ARG A 385 6.44 32.91 -12.96
C ARG A 385 5.97 32.41 -11.60
N THR A 386 6.48 33.09 -10.56
CA THR A 386 6.12 32.97 -9.12
C THR A 386 6.29 31.58 -8.49
N GLY A 387 7.06 31.53 -7.40
CA GLY A 387 7.25 30.34 -6.58
C GLY A 387 5.97 30.02 -5.81
N ASP A 388 5.14 29.16 -6.39
CA ASP A 388 3.94 28.67 -5.71
C ASP A 388 4.32 27.37 -4.98
N VAL A 389 4.76 27.53 -3.74
CA VAL A 389 4.95 26.41 -2.80
C VAL A 389 3.58 25.75 -2.64
N PRO A 390 3.45 24.42 -2.82
CA PRO A 390 2.14 23.77 -2.72
C PRO A 390 1.55 24.01 -1.33
N HIS A 391 0.29 24.45 -1.29
CA HIS A 391 -0.42 24.63 -0.02
C HIS A 391 -0.83 23.26 0.53
N PHE A 392 -0.34 22.94 1.73
CA PHE A 392 -0.64 21.70 2.43
C PHE A 392 -1.86 21.87 3.34
N PHE A 393 -2.92 21.12 3.08
CA PHE A 393 -4.08 21.05 3.98
C PHE A 393 -3.80 20.09 5.14
N GLY A 394 -3.37 18.88 4.83
CA GLY A 394 -3.02 17.86 5.81
C GLY A 394 -1.67 17.24 5.47
N HIS A 395 -0.89 16.97 6.49
CA HIS A 395 0.47 16.49 6.33
C HIS A 395 0.83 15.54 7.47
N SER A 396 1.30 14.33 7.15
CA SER A 396 1.75 13.34 8.13
C SER A 396 3.15 12.88 7.77
N ILE A 397 4.12 13.15 8.65
CA ILE A 397 5.52 12.76 8.48
C ILE A 397 5.85 11.65 9.45
N THR A 398 6.36 10.54 8.92
CA THR A 398 6.93 9.47 9.75
C THR A 398 8.41 9.38 9.46
N THR A 399 9.23 9.54 10.50
CA THR A 399 10.69 9.42 10.43
C THR A 399 11.14 8.27 11.31
N ARG A 400 11.95 7.36 10.75
CA ARG A 400 12.50 6.23 11.49
C ARG A 400 14.00 6.08 11.31
N GLY A 401 14.70 5.71 12.38
CA GLY A 401 16.10 5.29 12.32
C GLY A 401 17.17 6.38 12.37
N LEU A 402 16.78 7.65 12.55
CA LEU A 402 17.68 8.77 12.84
C LEU A 402 17.31 9.39 14.20
N PRO A 403 18.21 10.14 14.86
CA PRO A 403 17.87 10.87 16.07
C PRO A 403 16.84 11.99 15.81
N LEU A 404 16.03 12.33 16.81
CA LEU A 404 15.18 13.52 16.76
C LEU A 404 16.02 14.78 16.53
N PRO A 405 15.66 15.66 15.58
CA PRO A 405 16.26 16.99 15.48
C PRO A 405 16.02 17.75 16.80
N VAL A 406 17.09 18.27 17.40
CA VAL A 406 17.09 18.93 18.72
C VAL A 406 16.14 20.14 18.79
N ASP A 407 15.77 20.72 17.64
CA ASP A 407 14.89 21.90 17.54
C ASP A 407 13.38 21.60 17.46
N ASN A 408 12.94 20.35 17.34
CA ASN A 408 11.51 19.99 17.17
C ASN A 408 10.83 19.49 18.45
N ALA A 409 11.40 19.78 19.62
CA ALA A 409 10.88 19.37 20.94
C ALA A 409 9.66 20.20 21.40
N ASP A 410 8.78 20.61 20.48
CA ASP A 410 7.49 21.15 20.87
C ASP A 410 6.57 19.99 21.30
N PRO A 411 6.06 19.98 22.54
CA PRO A 411 5.15 18.93 22.98
C PRO A 411 3.88 18.94 22.12
N PRO A 412 3.23 17.79 21.89
CA PRO A 412 1.93 17.75 21.23
C PRO A 412 0.93 18.53 22.07
N VAL A 413 0.67 19.78 21.69
CA VAL A 413 -0.34 20.62 22.36
C VAL A 413 -1.71 19.99 22.08
N PRO A 414 -2.49 19.59 23.10
CA PRO A 414 -3.86 19.19 22.90
C PRO A 414 -4.62 20.44 22.44
N ARG A 415 -4.95 20.54 21.16
CA ARG A 415 -5.60 21.73 20.61
C ARG A 415 -7.12 21.66 20.75
N PRO A 416 -7.77 22.75 21.16
CA PRO A 416 -9.21 22.80 21.39
C PRO A 416 -9.97 22.60 20.07
N ARG A 417 -11.07 21.83 20.13
CA ARG A 417 -11.97 21.42 19.03
C ARG A 417 -12.75 22.56 18.34
N ALA A 418 -12.29 23.82 18.39
CA ALA A 418 -13.11 24.98 18.00
C ALA A 418 -12.39 26.10 17.22
N ALA A 419 -11.17 25.89 16.74
CA ALA A 419 -10.55 26.78 15.74
C ALA A 419 -10.72 26.16 14.34
N LEU A 420 -11.01 26.98 13.32
CA LEU A 420 -10.97 26.57 11.92
C LEU A 420 -9.50 26.24 11.59
N VAL A 421 -9.12 24.97 11.69
CA VAL A 421 -7.77 24.52 11.38
C VAL A 421 -7.62 24.53 9.86
N GLU A 422 -6.88 25.50 9.33
CA GLU A 422 -6.61 25.61 7.90
C GLU A 422 -5.61 24.54 7.43
N THR A 423 -4.65 24.18 8.29
CA THR A 423 -3.61 23.18 8.01
C THR A 423 -3.35 22.27 9.21
N SER A 424 -3.07 20.99 8.95
CA SER A 424 -2.78 19.97 9.95
C SER A 424 -1.45 19.29 9.66
N THR A 425 -0.60 19.17 10.68
CA THR A 425 0.68 18.48 10.59
C THR A 425 0.83 17.50 11.73
N GLN A 426 0.97 16.22 11.40
CA GLN A 426 1.25 15.12 12.32
C GLN A 426 2.69 14.68 12.09
N ARG A 427 3.47 14.52 13.18
CA ARG A 427 4.86 14.06 13.12
C ARG A 427 5.03 12.86 14.02
N PHE A 428 5.54 11.77 13.43
CA PHE A 428 5.81 10.52 14.11
C PHE A 428 7.29 10.18 13.98
N HIS A 429 7.85 9.69 15.09
CA HIS A 429 9.26 9.38 15.18
C HIS A 429 9.48 8.04 15.87
N THR A 430 10.46 7.28 15.39
CA THR A 430 10.95 6.08 16.08
C THR A 430 12.43 5.84 15.80
N GLU A 431 13.16 5.33 16.79
CA GLU A 431 14.55 4.94 16.60
C GLU A 431 14.69 3.61 15.83
N LYS A 432 13.61 2.83 15.68
CA LYS A 432 13.64 1.55 14.97
C LYS A 432 13.88 1.75 13.48
N ARG A 433 15.02 1.28 12.98
CA ARG A 433 15.36 1.26 11.54
C ARG A 433 14.51 0.24 10.78
N PHE A 434 14.29 0.45 9.49
CA PHE A 434 13.55 -0.45 8.60
C PHE A 434 14.43 -1.68 8.29
N PRO A 435 14.00 -2.91 8.62
CA PRO A 435 14.84 -4.10 8.48
C PRO A 435 14.95 -4.54 7.02
N ILE A 436 16.16 -4.93 6.59
CA ILE A 436 16.40 -5.53 5.28
C ILE A 436 16.56 -7.04 5.46
N LEU A 437 15.53 -7.77 5.01
CA LEU A 437 15.44 -9.21 5.17
C LEU A 437 16.10 -9.95 4.00
N ASP A 438 16.40 -11.22 4.20
CA ASP A 438 16.82 -12.15 3.15
C ASP A 438 15.82 -12.27 1.98
N SER A 439 14.52 -12.10 2.26
CA SER A 439 13.46 -12.00 1.25
C SER A 439 13.46 -10.68 0.46
N PHE A 440 14.15 -9.65 0.95
CA PHE A 440 14.13 -8.31 0.36
C PHE A 440 15.12 -8.24 -0.81
N PRO A 441 14.73 -7.65 -1.96
CA PRO A 441 15.59 -7.56 -3.12
C PRO A 441 16.73 -6.58 -2.89
N ARG A 442 17.91 -6.90 -3.43
CA ARG A 442 19.09 -6.03 -3.41
C ARG A 442 18.96 -4.88 -4.42
N ILE A 443 17.99 -3.98 -4.18
CA ILE A 443 17.72 -2.81 -5.02
C ILE A 443 18.56 -1.58 -4.62
N LEU A 444 19.24 -1.63 -3.48
CA LEU A 444 20.09 -0.55 -2.99
C LEU A 444 21.53 -0.81 -3.42
N VAL A 445 22.12 0.15 -4.12
CA VAL A 445 23.50 0.07 -4.62
C VAL A 445 24.45 0.34 -3.46
N GLU A 446 25.30 -0.65 -3.18
CA GLU A 446 26.34 -0.57 -2.15
C GLU A 446 27.66 -0.05 -2.77
N GLU A 447 28.37 0.83 -2.06
CA GLU A 447 29.76 1.14 -2.40
C GLU A 447 30.64 -0.09 -2.18
N SER A 448 31.48 -0.40 -3.17
CA SER A 448 32.43 -1.51 -3.09
C SER A 448 33.27 -1.49 -1.81
N GLY A 449 33.08 -2.49 -0.95
CA GLY A 449 33.80 -2.68 0.31
C GLY A 449 33.03 -2.38 1.61
N ARG A 450 31.77 -1.93 1.54
CA ARG A 450 30.89 -1.79 2.74
C ARG A 450 30.14 -3.09 3.04
N THR A 451 29.74 -3.27 4.30
CA THR A 451 28.80 -4.33 4.69
C THR A 451 27.43 -4.09 4.06
N PRO A 452 26.70 -5.14 3.67
CA PRO A 452 25.34 -4.99 3.17
C PRO A 452 24.46 -4.20 4.14
N PHE A 453 23.50 -3.43 3.62
CA PHE A 453 22.53 -2.75 4.47
C PHE A 453 21.70 -3.78 5.22
N GLU A 454 21.90 -3.89 6.54
CA GLU A 454 21.06 -4.73 7.41
C GLU A 454 19.74 -4.01 7.77
N ASP A 455 19.78 -2.67 7.81
CA ASP A 455 18.63 -1.83 8.06
C ASP A 455 18.75 -0.42 7.44
N LEU A 456 17.63 0.29 7.32
CA LEU A 456 17.54 1.60 6.68
C LEU A 456 16.91 2.64 7.60
N ALA A 457 17.42 3.87 7.53
CA ALA A 457 16.70 5.04 8.00
C ALA A 457 15.77 5.55 6.89
N VAL A 458 14.50 5.71 7.20
CA VAL A 458 13.46 6.05 6.21
C VAL A 458 12.63 7.20 6.74
N LYS A 459 12.34 8.17 5.87
CA LYS A 459 11.37 9.24 6.12
C LYS A 459 10.30 9.15 5.06
N THR A 460 9.03 9.13 5.46
CA THR A 460 7.88 9.19 4.56
C THR A 460 7.02 10.39 4.88
N SER A 461 6.40 10.96 3.85
CA SER A 461 5.42 12.04 3.98
C SER A 461 4.15 11.66 3.23
N LEU A 462 3.02 11.69 3.94
CA LEU A 462 1.68 11.67 3.39
C LEU A 462 1.15 13.10 3.38
N SER A 463 0.67 13.58 2.25
CA SER A 463 0.13 14.95 2.14
C SER A 463 -1.18 15.02 1.39
N THR A 464 -2.05 15.94 1.78
CA THR A 464 -3.16 16.46 0.99
C THR A 464 -2.84 17.91 0.66
N ASP A 465 -2.67 18.21 -0.62
CA ASP A 465 -2.14 19.49 -1.08
C ASP A 465 -2.72 19.88 -2.44
N THR A 466 -2.44 21.11 -2.89
CA THR A 466 -2.95 21.65 -4.16
C THR A 466 -2.44 20.91 -5.41
N LEU A 467 -1.40 20.07 -5.32
CA LEU A 467 -0.93 19.25 -6.45
C LEU A 467 -1.93 18.13 -6.77
N VAL A 468 -2.72 17.69 -5.79
CA VAL A 468 -3.82 16.75 -6.03
C VAL A 468 -4.87 17.39 -6.95
N SER A 469 -5.19 18.67 -6.74
CA SER A 469 -6.08 19.44 -7.63
C SER A 469 -5.54 19.47 -9.07
N ALA A 470 -4.26 19.77 -9.23
CA ALA A 470 -3.61 19.78 -10.55
C ALA A 470 -3.64 18.39 -11.22
N ALA A 471 -3.49 17.31 -10.44
CA ALA A 471 -3.59 15.95 -10.95
C ALA A 471 -5.02 15.60 -11.39
N MET A 472 -6.05 15.95 -10.61
CA MET A 472 -7.47 15.74 -10.98
C MET A 472 -7.84 16.49 -12.25
N ARG A 473 -7.42 17.75 -12.38
CA ARG A 473 -7.60 18.55 -13.60
C ARG A 473 -6.95 17.88 -14.82
N THR A 474 -5.73 17.39 -14.65
CA THR A 474 -4.99 16.70 -15.72
C THR A 474 -5.67 15.37 -16.09
N MET A 475 -6.17 14.64 -15.10
CA MET A 475 -6.88 13.37 -15.29
C MET A 475 -8.15 13.61 -16.10
N ARG A 476 -8.98 14.56 -15.66
CA ARG A 476 -10.23 14.95 -16.35
C ARG A 476 -9.99 15.30 -17.82
N THR A 477 -8.99 16.13 -18.11
CA THR A 477 -8.68 16.55 -19.50
C THR A 477 -8.12 15.41 -20.36
N THR A 478 -7.31 14.53 -19.79
CA THR A 478 -6.68 13.40 -20.52
C THR A 478 -7.68 12.29 -20.80
N VAL A 479 -8.51 11.97 -19.81
CA VAL A 479 -9.42 10.82 -19.83
C VAL A 479 -10.71 11.11 -20.60
N ALA A 480 -11.12 12.39 -20.71
CA ALA A 480 -12.29 12.80 -21.47
C ALA A 480 -12.35 12.23 -22.90
N TRP A 481 -11.20 12.01 -23.56
CA TRP A 481 -11.14 11.47 -24.92
C TRP A 481 -11.10 9.94 -25.00
N THR A 482 -11.03 9.27 -23.85
CA THR A 482 -10.79 7.82 -23.73
C THR A 482 -12.01 7.06 -23.21
N ILE A 483 -12.92 7.75 -22.53
CA ILE A 483 -14.14 7.18 -21.95
C ILE A 483 -15.31 7.35 -22.92
N ASP A 484 -16.21 6.37 -22.90
CA ASP A 484 -17.46 6.39 -23.67
C ASP A 484 -18.34 7.59 -23.31
N LEU A 485 -19.14 8.05 -24.27
CA LEU A 485 -19.94 9.28 -24.13
C LEU A 485 -20.90 9.24 -22.93
N GLU A 486 -21.43 8.07 -22.58
CA GLU A 486 -22.41 7.90 -21.50
C GLU A 486 -21.78 8.18 -20.12
N ASP A 487 -20.59 7.64 -19.85
CA ASP A 487 -19.91 7.79 -18.55
C ASP A 487 -19.02 9.05 -18.49
N ARG A 488 -18.75 9.68 -19.64
CA ARG A 488 -17.81 10.80 -19.72
C ARG A 488 -18.26 12.01 -18.92
N GLU A 489 -19.55 12.34 -18.95
CA GLU A 489 -20.09 13.49 -18.24
C GLU A 489 -20.00 13.28 -16.71
N ASP A 490 -20.41 12.10 -16.25
CA ASP A 490 -20.39 11.71 -14.85
C ASP A 490 -18.97 11.75 -14.26
N ILE A 491 -18.04 11.01 -14.88
CA ILE A 491 -16.63 10.95 -14.43
C ILE A 491 -15.98 12.34 -14.52
N SER A 492 -16.31 13.14 -15.54
CA SER A 492 -15.78 14.50 -15.66
C SER A 492 -16.29 15.44 -14.56
N ASN A 493 -17.55 15.30 -14.15
CA ASN A 493 -18.14 16.12 -13.09
C ASN A 493 -17.57 15.74 -11.73
N GLU A 494 -17.51 14.45 -11.40
CA GLU A 494 -16.95 14.01 -10.12
C GLU A 494 -15.45 14.32 -9.99
N LEU A 495 -14.67 14.16 -11.06
CA LEU A 495 -13.27 14.62 -11.05
C LEU A 495 -13.15 16.14 -10.87
N ALA A 496 -14.13 16.93 -11.32
CA ALA A 496 -14.14 18.37 -11.09
C ALA A 496 -14.52 18.72 -9.64
N ASP A 497 -15.41 17.96 -9.02
CA ASP A 497 -15.75 18.11 -7.60
C ASP A 497 -14.58 17.71 -6.70
N LEU A 498 -13.88 16.62 -7.03
CA LEU A 498 -12.62 16.26 -6.40
C LEU A 498 -11.57 17.35 -6.62
N GLU A 499 -11.42 17.88 -7.84
CA GLU A 499 -10.51 18.98 -8.11
C GLU A 499 -10.76 20.19 -7.19
N GLU A 500 -12.02 20.56 -6.98
CA GLU A 500 -12.44 21.68 -6.12
C GLU A 500 -12.08 21.45 -4.65
N ALA A 501 -12.19 20.21 -4.14
CA ALA A 501 -11.88 19.89 -2.75
C ALA A 501 -10.41 20.17 -2.34
N TYR A 502 -9.50 20.22 -3.33
CA TYR A 502 -8.08 20.54 -3.14
C TYR A 502 -7.68 21.91 -3.67
N ARG A 503 -8.64 22.77 -4.04
CA ARG A 503 -8.33 24.17 -4.33
C ARG A 503 -8.20 24.96 -3.03
N GLU A 504 -7.27 25.89 -3.04
CA GLU A 504 -7.22 26.93 -2.03
C GLU A 504 -8.48 27.79 -2.17
N GLY A 505 -9.33 27.77 -1.15
CA GLY A 505 -10.58 28.50 -1.14
C GLY A 505 -10.31 29.95 -0.78
N TRP A 506 -10.54 30.85 -1.75
CA TRP A 506 -10.79 32.28 -1.64
C TRP A 506 -10.30 32.91 -0.34
N SER A 507 -9.16 33.61 -0.41
CA SER A 507 -8.75 34.58 0.60
C SER A 507 -9.91 35.53 0.90
N SER A 508 -10.65 35.28 1.99
CA SER A 508 -11.58 36.25 2.54
C SER A 508 -10.76 37.43 3.08
N GLY A 509 -10.75 38.52 2.31
CA GLY A 509 -10.45 39.88 2.78
C GLY A 509 -8.98 40.29 2.79
N SER A 510 -8.45 40.75 1.64
CA SER A 510 -7.70 42.01 1.71
C SER A 510 -8.73 43.13 1.58
N ASP A 511 -9.03 43.72 2.72
CA ASP A 511 -9.62 45.05 2.81
C ASP A 511 -8.57 46.02 2.23
N ASP A 512 -8.57 46.18 0.90
CA ASP A 512 -8.00 47.36 0.27
C ASP A 512 -8.95 48.52 0.59
N GLY A 513 -8.85 48.99 1.83
CA GLY A 513 -9.37 50.28 2.26
C GLY A 513 -8.57 51.37 1.56
N ASP A 514 -9.00 51.73 0.36
CA ASP A 514 -8.73 53.04 -0.22
C ASP A 514 -9.57 54.07 0.56
N ASP A 515 -8.95 54.70 1.56
CA ASP A 515 -9.31 56.03 2.09
C ASP A 515 -8.25 57.07 1.68
#